data_AF-A0A059Q2L1-F1
#
_entry.id   AF-A0A059Q2L1-F1
#
_cell.length_a   1.000
_cell.length_b   1.000
_cell.length_c   1.000
_cell.angle_alpha   90.00
_cell.angle_beta   90.00
_cell.angle_gamma   90.00
#
_symmetry.space_group_name_H-M   'P 1'
#
loop_
_entity.id
_entity.type
_entity.pdbx_description
1 polymer ?
#
loop_
_entity_poly.entity_id
_entity_poly.type
_entity_poly.pdbx_seq_one_letter_code
_entity_poly.pdbx_strand_id
1 'polypeptide(L)'
;MGPSGGGGRHSGRAQGSRRWRRGGRRCVLESYERAYNNMVRVQQLSELEEVIDYCTLPVESPIADGRRELIRNMWNERIKGTKRNVEVWQALLAVRELVLPPNEDRDTWIRFAKLCWKNGRISQARSTLVKLLQFDPESSPELTLYHAHPQVALAYLKYQYAVGDELKRRDAFSRLQELSVQLATTMGNFPGTSANHGTMSNAGVPLIARVYLTLGSWKKALSPALDDDSIQEILISYNNATLSAKDWGKAWHTWALFNTEVMSRYTFRGRPDIAGKYVVAAVTGYFYSIACASTTKGVDDSLQDILRLLTLWFNHGATSEVQTALQKGFSLVKIEMWLVVLPQIIARIHSNTRVVRELIQSLLVRIGKGHPQALMYPLLVACKSISILRQRAAQEVVDKIRQHSGGLVDQAQLVSKELIRVAILWHEMWHEALEEASRMYFGEHNIEGMLAVLEPLHAMLERGPETIKEDAFIQVFSLAMLNNKATQAKLESANYLATQTKQCD
;
A
#
# COMPACT_ATOMS: atom_id res chain seq x y z
N MET A 1 -24.87 -83.82 0.15
CA MET A 1 -24.90 -82.61 -0.70
C MET A 1 -25.02 -81.40 0.21
N GLY A 2 -24.04 -80.50 0.14
CA GLY A 2 -24.08 -79.09 0.56
C GLY A 2 -24.06 -78.77 2.06
N PRO A 3 -23.10 -77.93 2.50
CA PRO A 3 -23.44 -76.86 3.41
C PRO A 3 -23.14 -75.49 2.80
N SER A 4 -24.10 -74.60 3.01
CA SER A 4 -24.26 -73.28 2.44
C SER A 4 -23.62 -72.21 3.33
N GLY A 5 -23.02 -71.20 2.70
CA GLY A 5 -23.20 -69.79 3.07
C GLY A 5 -22.36 -69.22 4.21
N GLY A 6 -21.24 -68.57 3.88
CA GLY A 6 -20.52 -67.68 4.78
C GLY A 6 -19.50 -66.81 4.06
N GLY A 7 -19.94 -65.70 3.45
CA GLY A 7 -19.00 -64.76 2.81
C GLY A 7 -19.68 -63.53 2.22
N GLY A 8 -19.87 -62.48 3.02
CA GLY A 8 -20.52 -61.27 2.53
C GLY A 8 -20.56 -60.08 3.49
N ARG A 9 -19.46 -59.70 4.16
CA ARG A 9 -19.39 -58.44 4.94
C ARG A 9 -18.08 -57.64 4.85
N HIS A 10 -17.17 -57.96 3.91
CA HIS A 10 -15.90 -57.23 3.77
C HIS A 10 -15.71 -56.42 2.47
N SER A 11 -16.63 -56.47 1.51
CA SER A 11 -16.49 -55.71 0.25
C SER A 11 -16.93 -54.23 0.34
N GLY A 12 -17.78 -53.85 1.30
CA GLY A 12 -18.35 -52.50 1.39
C GLY A 12 -17.39 -51.41 1.90
N ARG A 13 -16.50 -51.71 2.84
CA ARG A 13 -15.55 -50.70 3.41
C ARG A 13 -14.46 -50.30 2.40
N ALA A 14 -14.00 -51.22 1.57
CA ALA A 14 -12.97 -50.95 0.56
C ALA A 14 -13.51 -50.15 -0.65
N GLN A 15 -14.79 -50.35 -1.02
CA GLN A 15 -15.42 -49.60 -2.11
C GLN A 15 -15.66 -48.13 -1.74
N GLY A 16 -16.04 -47.84 -0.49
CA GLY A 16 -16.16 -46.46 0.01
C GLY A 16 -14.85 -45.69 -0.13
N SER A 17 -13.76 -46.20 0.46
CA SER A 17 -12.44 -45.54 0.44
C SER A 17 -11.86 -45.36 -0.98
N ARG A 18 -12.08 -46.32 -1.89
CA ARG A 18 -11.67 -46.21 -3.30
C ARG A 18 -12.50 -45.19 -4.10
N ARG A 19 -13.79 -45.04 -3.80
CA ARG A 19 -14.68 -44.04 -4.42
C ARG A 19 -14.29 -42.62 -4.00
N TRP A 20 -13.92 -42.42 -2.73
CA TRP A 20 -13.40 -41.15 -2.21
C TRP A 20 -12.06 -40.74 -2.85
N ARG A 21 -11.11 -41.68 -2.97
CA ARG A 21 -9.82 -41.41 -3.64
C ARG A 21 -9.96 -41.04 -5.12
N ARG A 22 -10.94 -41.64 -5.84
CA ARG A 22 -11.20 -41.31 -7.26
C ARG A 22 -11.96 -39.99 -7.43
N GLY A 23 -12.95 -39.70 -6.57
CA GLY A 23 -13.72 -38.45 -6.63
C GLY A 23 -12.90 -37.22 -6.26
N GLY A 24 -12.05 -37.30 -5.23
CA GLY A 24 -11.15 -36.21 -4.84
C GLY A 24 -10.12 -35.87 -5.92
N ARG A 25 -9.49 -36.87 -6.53
CA ARG A 25 -8.53 -36.66 -7.64
C ARG A 25 -9.17 -36.04 -8.87
N ARG A 26 -10.42 -36.39 -9.20
CA ARG A 26 -11.13 -35.83 -10.37
C ARG A 26 -11.51 -34.35 -10.15
N CYS A 27 -11.94 -33.94 -8.96
CA CYS A 27 -12.29 -32.54 -8.71
C CYS A 27 -11.08 -31.60 -8.66
N VAL A 28 -9.92 -32.07 -8.18
CA VAL A 28 -8.67 -31.26 -8.16
C VAL A 28 -8.18 -30.94 -9.58
N LEU A 29 -8.48 -31.81 -10.55
CA LEU A 29 -8.13 -31.64 -11.96
C LEU A 29 -9.08 -30.67 -12.70
N GLU A 30 -10.29 -30.40 -12.18
CA GLU A 30 -11.28 -29.52 -12.81
C GLU A 30 -11.25 -28.08 -12.24
N SER A 31 -11.18 -27.92 -10.92
CA SER A 31 -10.99 -26.60 -10.26
C SER A 31 -10.73 -26.77 -8.77
N TYR A 32 -9.75 -26.04 -8.25
CA TYR A 32 -9.42 -26.00 -6.83
C TYR A 32 -10.61 -25.62 -5.94
N GLU A 33 -11.49 -24.72 -6.39
CA GLU A 33 -12.69 -24.31 -5.64
C GLU A 33 -13.65 -25.48 -5.39
N ARG A 34 -13.81 -26.39 -6.35
CA ARG A 34 -14.68 -27.57 -6.21
C ARG A 34 -14.06 -28.62 -5.28
N ALA A 35 -12.74 -28.72 -5.27
CA ALA A 35 -12.00 -29.63 -4.40
C ALA A 35 -11.83 -29.08 -2.97
N TYR A 36 -12.04 -27.79 -2.74
CA TYR A 36 -11.72 -27.12 -1.47
C TYR A 36 -12.39 -27.77 -0.26
N ASN A 37 -13.69 -28.10 -0.35
CA ASN A 37 -14.40 -28.78 0.74
C ASN A 37 -13.81 -30.17 1.07
N ASN A 38 -13.28 -30.88 0.07
CA ASN A 38 -12.59 -32.15 0.31
C ASN A 38 -11.21 -31.91 0.94
N MET A 39 -10.52 -30.83 0.54
CA MET A 39 -9.25 -30.44 1.17
C MET A 39 -9.44 -30.11 2.66
N VAL A 40 -10.49 -29.38 3.01
CA VAL A 40 -10.84 -29.09 4.41
C VAL A 40 -11.09 -30.38 5.20
N ARG A 41 -11.80 -31.37 4.63
CA ARG A 41 -12.01 -32.68 5.27
C ARG A 41 -10.70 -33.44 5.49
N VAL A 42 -9.79 -33.41 4.52
CA VAL A 42 -8.45 -34.00 4.68
C VAL A 42 -7.70 -33.32 5.81
N GLN A 43 -7.77 -31.98 5.88
CA GLN A 43 -7.19 -31.23 6.98
C GLN A 43 -7.80 -31.60 8.34
N GLN A 44 -9.13 -31.79 8.43
CA GLN A 44 -9.77 -32.26 9.66
C GLN A 44 -9.27 -33.64 10.09
N LEU A 45 -9.06 -34.57 9.14
CA LEU A 45 -8.51 -35.89 9.45
C LEU A 45 -7.08 -35.80 9.98
N SER A 46 -6.22 -34.96 9.37
CA SER A 46 -4.87 -34.74 9.88
C SER A 46 -4.86 -34.05 11.24
N GLU A 47 -5.74 -33.06 11.48
CA GLU A 47 -5.82 -32.41 12.80
C GLU A 47 -6.37 -33.37 13.85
N LEU A 48 -7.22 -34.34 13.48
CA LEU A 48 -7.69 -35.38 14.40
C LEU A 48 -6.58 -36.37 14.79
N GLU A 49 -5.70 -36.74 13.86
CA GLU A 49 -4.49 -37.51 14.18
C GLU A 49 -3.60 -36.74 15.16
N GLU A 50 -3.43 -35.43 14.95
CA GLU A 50 -2.67 -34.57 15.86
C GLU A 50 -3.35 -34.38 17.21
N VAL A 51 -4.68 -34.42 17.29
CA VAL A 51 -5.43 -34.44 18.55
C VAL A 51 -5.13 -35.73 19.34
N ILE A 52 -5.06 -36.88 18.66
CA ILE A 52 -4.69 -38.16 19.30
C ILE A 52 -3.25 -38.06 19.83
N ASP A 53 -2.32 -37.56 19.02
CA ASP A 53 -0.94 -37.30 19.45
C ASP A 53 -0.92 -36.35 20.66
N TYR A 54 -1.69 -35.27 20.63
CA TYR A 54 -1.75 -34.31 21.72
C TYR A 54 -2.27 -34.98 23.00
N CYS A 55 -3.32 -35.78 22.95
CA CYS A 55 -3.89 -36.45 24.11
C CYS A 55 -2.98 -37.56 24.69
N THR A 56 -2.17 -38.23 23.85
CA THR A 56 -1.33 -39.36 24.26
C THR A 56 0.02 -38.95 24.86
N LEU A 57 0.40 -37.68 24.74
CA LEU A 57 1.65 -37.17 25.31
C LEU A 57 1.64 -37.21 26.85
N PRO A 58 2.77 -37.57 27.50
CA PRO A 58 2.89 -37.55 28.95
C PRO A 58 2.58 -36.16 29.52
N VAL A 59 1.91 -36.13 30.66
CA VAL A 59 1.67 -34.92 31.45
C VAL A 59 2.97 -34.60 32.23
N GLU A 60 3.34 -33.33 32.36
CA GLU A 60 4.52 -32.85 33.13
C GLU A 60 5.91 -33.23 32.58
N SER A 61 6.04 -33.44 31.26
CA SER A 61 7.36 -33.54 30.61
C SER A 61 7.65 -32.29 29.76
N PRO A 62 8.79 -31.61 29.95
CA PRO A 62 9.13 -30.39 29.18
C PRO A 62 9.24 -30.66 27.67
N ILE A 63 9.59 -31.89 27.27
CA ILE A 63 9.63 -32.31 25.86
C ILE A 63 8.21 -32.47 25.30
N ALA A 64 7.30 -33.04 26.09
CA ALA A 64 5.90 -33.18 25.72
C ALA A 64 5.21 -31.81 25.61
N ASP A 65 5.50 -30.89 26.52
CA ASP A 65 4.98 -29.52 26.49
C ASP A 65 5.49 -28.75 25.26
N GLY A 66 6.77 -28.91 24.92
CA GLY A 66 7.32 -28.38 23.66
C GLY A 66 6.61 -28.93 22.42
N ARG A 67 6.24 -30.21 22.41
CA ARG A 67 5.48 -30.81 21.30
C ARG A 67 4.04 -30.29 21.26
N ARG A 68 3.37 -30.10 22.41
CA ARG A 68 2.04 -29.47 22.49
C ARG A 68 2.07 -28.04 21.96
N GLU A 69 3.08 -27.25 22.33
CA GLU A 69 3.31 -25.90 21.82
C GLU A 69 3.46 -25.88 20.29
N LEU A 70 4.28 -26.78 19.74
CA LEU A 70 4.49 -26.92 18.30
C LEU A 70 3.18 -27.25 17.57
N ILE A 71 2.37 -28.19 18.08
CA ILE A 71 1.07 -28.53 17.51
C ILE A 71 0.14 -27.30 17.51
N ARG A 72 0.06 -26.55 18.62
CA ARG A 72 -0.72 -25.30 18.70
C ARG A 72 -0.27 -24.28 17.65
N ASN A 73 1.04 -24.11 17.48
CA ASN A 73 1.59 -23.19 16.50
C ASN A 73 1.27 -23.63 15.06
N MET A 74 1.38 -24.92 14.75
CA MET A 74 0.99 -25.47 13.44
C MET A 74 -0.49 -25.24 13.15
N TRP A 75 -1.37 -25.50 14.12
CA TRP A 75 -2.81 -25.23 14.00
C TRP A 75 -3.11 -23.75 13.75
N ASN A 76 -2.38 -22.86 14.42
CA ASN A 76 -2.49 -21.41 14.27
C ASN A 76 -2.03 -20.91 12.90
N GLU A 77 -0.96 -21.46 12.33
CA GLU A 77 -0.51 -21.12 10.99
C GLU A 77 -1.45 -21.67 9.92
N ARG A 78 -1.88 -22.94 10.05
CA ARG A 78 -2.79 -23.55 9.07
C ARG A 78 -4.11 -22.80 8.97
N ILE A 79 -4.73 -22.43 10.11
CA ILE A 79 -6.03 -21.74 10.06
C ILE A 79 -5.94 -20.35 9.40
N LYS A 80 -4.80 -19.66 9.51
CA LYS A 80 -4.55 -18.38 8.80
C LYS A 80 -4.58 -18.55 7.28
N GLY A 81 -4.14 -19.70 6.76
CA GLY A 81 -4.13 -20.03 5.33
C GLY A 81 -5.47 -20.55 4.79
N THR A 82 -6.44 -20.83 5.66
CA THR A 82 -7.77 -21.31 5.24
C THR A 82 -8.65 -20.18 4.69
N LYS A 83 -9.59 -20.52 3.81
CA LYS A 83 -10.62 -19.62 3.31
C LYS A 83 -11.39 -19.06 4.51
N ARG A 84 -11.56 -17.74 4.54
CA ARG A 84 -12.27 -17.01 5.61
C ARG A 84 -13.77 -17.23 5.51
N ASN A 85 -14.19 -18.46 5.79
CA ASN A 85 -15.57 -18.88 5.75
C ASN A 85 -15.99 -19.50 7.09
N VAL A 86 -17.22 -19.20 7.55
CA VAL A 86 -17.70 -19.60 8.87
C VAL A 86 -17.77 -21.12 8.98
N GLU A 87 -18.31 -21.84 7.99
CA GLU A 87 -18.45 -23.30 8.07
C GLU A 87 -17.09 -23.99 8.10
N VAL A 88 -16.12 -23.49 7.34
CA VAL A 88 -14.76 -24.04 7.29
C VAL A 88 -14.08 -23.89 8.65
N TRP A 89 -14.14 -22.69 9.22
CA TRP A 89 -13.55 -22.42 10.53
C TRP A 89 -14.26 -23.20 11.63
N GLN A 90 -15.60 -23.25 11.62
CA GLN A 90 -16.38 -24.02 12.58
C GLN A 90 -16.03 -25.51 12.53
N ALA A 91 -15.89 -26.07 11.32
CA ALA A 91 -15.56 -27.48 11.12
C ALA A 91 -14.15 -27.83 11.64
N LEU A 92 -13.17 -26.95 11.47
CA LEU A 92 -11.82 -27.13 12.00
C LEU A 92 -11.76 -26.93 13.52
N LEU A 93 -12.40 -25.87 14.03
CA LEU A 93 -12.42 -25.57 15.46
C LEU A 93 -13.15 -26.65 16.27
N ALA A 94 -14.17 -27.28 15.71
CA ALA A 94 -14.86 -28.40 16.37
C ALA A 94 -13.92 -29.60 16.63
N VAL A 95 -12.92 -29.82 15.77
CA VAL A 95 -11.90 -30.87 16.00
C VAL A 95 -10.94 -30.46 17.10
N ARG A 96 -10.47 -29.20 17.07
CA ARG A 96 -9.53 -28.66 18.07
C ARG A 96 -10.14 -28.56 19.47
N GLU A 97 -11.44 -28.27 19.56
CA GLU A 97 -12.18 -28.16 20.83
C GLU A 97 -12.15 -29.45 21.65
N LEU A 98 -11.93 -30.61 21.00
CA LEU A 98 -11.83 -31.91 21.69
C LEU A 98 -10.69 -31.95 22.72
N VAL A 99 -9.66 -31.11 22.55
CA VAL A 99 -8.47 -31.13 23.40
C VAL A 99 -8.05 -29.75 23.90
N LEU A 100 -8.46 -28.68 23.22
CA LEU A 100 -8.20 -27.30 23.64
C LEU A 100 -9.52 -26.58 23.90
N PRO A 101 -9.90 -26.34 25.17
CA PRO A 101 -11.09 -25.56 25.46
C PRO A 101 -10.92 -24.11 24.95
N PRO A 102 -12.02 -23.42 24.59
CA PRO A 102 -11.94 -22.06 24.03
C PRO A 102 -11.21 -21.04 24.90
N ASN A 103 -11.14 -21.28 26.21
CA ASN A 103 -10.44 -20.44 27.18
C ASN A 103 -8.91 -20.49 27.06
N GLU A 104 -8.36 -21.53 26.47
CA GLU A 104 -6.91 -21.68 26.23
C GLU A 104 -6.52 -21.08 24.87
N ASP A 105 -7.35 -21.20 23.83
CA ASP A 105 -7.13 -20.62 22.50
C ASP A 105 -8.00 -19.38 22.22
N ARG A 106 -7.95 -18.40 23.13
CA ARG A 106 -8.80 -17.20 23.07
C ARG A 106 -8.66 -16.44 21.76
N ASP A 107 -7.43 -16.35 21.24
CA ASP A 107 -7.10 -15.59 20.03
C ASP A 107 -7.83 -16.13 18.78
N THR A 108 -7.86 -17.45 18.59
CA THR A 108 -8.51 -18.08 17.44
C THR A 108 -10.03 -17.97 17.54
N TRP A 109 -10.60 -18.23 18.72
CA TRP A 109 -12.03 -18.11 18.95
C TRP A 109 -12.54 -16.67 18.85
N ILE A 110 -11.76 -15.66 19.25
CA ILE A 110 -12.08 -14.24 19.02
C ILE A 110 -12.10 -13.91 17.51
N ARG A 111 -11.15 -14.45 16.73
CA ARG A 111 -11.14 -14.28 15.26
C ARG A 111 -12.35 -14.96 14.62
N PHE A 112 -12.72 -16.14 15.09
CA PHE A 112 -13.91 -16.86 14.64
C PHE A 112 -15.19 -16.08 14.95
N ALA A 113 -15.37 -15.60 16.18
CA ALA A 113 -16.51 -14.75 16.53
C ALA A 113 -16.59 -13.53 15.58
N LYS A 114 -15.44 -12.88 15.31
CA LYS A 114 -15.34 -11.77 14.37
C LYS A 114 -15.76 -12.12 12.95
N LEU A 115 -15.41 -13.32 12.50
CA LEU A 115 -15.83 -13.83 11.20
C LEU A 115 -17.35 -14.05 11.16
N CYS A 116 -17.92 -14.62 12.23
CA CYS A 116 -19.36 -14.87 12.33
C CYS A 116 -20.19 -13.59 12.23
N TRP A 117 -19.90 -12.56 13.05
CA TRP A 117 -20.72 -11.34 13.03
C TRP A 117 -20.50 -10.51 11.76
N LYS A 118 -19.33 -10.57 11.12
CA LYS A 118 -19.09 -9.93 9.82
C LYS A 118 -19.86 -10.56 8.67
N ASN A 119 -20.12 -11.86 8.74
CA ASN A 119 -20.92 -12.61 7.76
C ASN A 119 -22.41 -12.67 8.14
N GLY A 120 -22.87 -11.84 9.09
CA GLY A 120 -24.28 -11.78 9.51
C GLY A 120 -24.74 -12.87 10.48
N ARG A 121 -23.86 -13.78 10.92
CA ARG A 121 -24.19 -14.84 11.90
C ARG A 121 -24.05 -14.36 13.34
N ILE A 122 -24.91 -13.43 13.71
CA ILE A 122 -24.86 -12.71 14.99
C ILE A 122 -25.07 -13.66 16.19
N SER A 123 -26.01 -14.60 16.10
CA SER A 123 -26.29 -15.57 17.18
C SER A 123 -25.08 -16.47 17.50
N GLN A 124 -24.40 -16.97 16.46
CA GLN A 124 -23.19 -17.78 16.62
C GLN A 124 -22.03 -16.95 17.21
N ALA A 125 -21.88 -15.70 16.78
CA ALA A 125 -20.90 -14.78 17.35
C ALA A 125 -21.15 -14.53 18.85
N ARG A 126 -22.40 -14.24 19.24
CA ARG A 126 -22.79 -14.06 20.65
C ARG A 126 -22.49 -15.30 21.46
N SER A 127 -22.96 -16.47 21.01
CA SER A 127 -22.75 -17.74 21.70
C SER A 127 -21.25 -18.03 21.92
N THR A 128 -20.42 -17.77 20.92
CA THR A 128 -18.96 -17.95 21.02
C THR A 128 -18.35 -16.99 22.05
N LEU A 129 -18.73 -15.71 22.04
CA LEU A 129 -18.18 -14.72 22.97
C LEU A 129 -18.65 -14.96 24.41
N VAL A 130 -19.91 -15.32 24.61
CA VAL A 130 -20.44 -15.69 25.94
C VAL A 130 -19.72 -16.93 26.47
N LYS A 131 -19.47 -17.93 25.61
CA LYS A 131 -18.67 -19.12 25.98
C LYS A 131 -17.24 -18.77 26.41
N LEU A 132 -16.63 -17.76 25.79
CA LEU A 132 -15.31 -17.25 26.19
C LEU A 132 -15.33 -16.40 27.46
N LEU A 133 -16.43 -15.68 27.72
CA LEU A 133 -16.61 -14.87 28.93
C LEU A 133 -16.98 -15.73 30.14
N GLN A 134 -17.60 -16.89 29.93
CA GLN A 134 -18.10 -17.83 30.96
C GLN A 134 -19.32 -17.31 31.77
N PHE A 135 -19.82 -16.12 31.46
CA PHE A 135 -21.05 -15.55 32.01
C PHE A 135 -21.81 -14.78 30.92
N ASP A 136 -23.12 -14.53 31.12
CA ASP A 136 -23.91 -13.70 30.22
C ASP A 136 -23.75 -12.20 30.57
N PRO A 137 -23.18 -11.37 29.68
CA PRO A 137 -22.96 -9.95 29.94
C PRO A 137 -24.26 -9.14 29.98
N GLU A 138 -25.35 -9.65 29.39
CA GLU A 138 -26.67 -9.00 29.47
C GLU A 138 -27.28 -9.13 30.87
N SER A 139 -26.98 -10.22 31.59
CA SER A 139 -27.46 -10.43 32.96
C SER A 139 -26.55 -9.78 34.01
N SER A 140 -25.27 -9.62 33.71
CA SER A 140 -24.26 -9.13 34.66
C SER A 140 -23.24 -8.21 33.97
N PRO A 141 -23.65 -7.00 33.59
CA PRO A 141 -22.82 -6.10 32.78
C PRO A 141 -21.49 -5.73 33.45
N GLU A 142 -21.47 -5.58 34.77
CA GLU A 142 -20.31 -5.15 35.56
C GLU A 142 -19.18 -6.19 35.56
N LEU A 143 -19.51 -7.50 35.52
CA LEU A 143 -18.52 -8.59 35.52
C LEU A 143 -17.63 -8.59 34.27
N THR A 144 -18.10 -7.97 33.18
CA THR A 144 -17.37 -7.85 31.90
C THR A 144 -16.08 -7.06 31.99
N LEU A 145 -15.97 -6.14 32.95
CA LEU A 145 -14.77 -5.32 33.11
C LEU A 145 -13.81 -5.90 34.15
N TYR A 146 -14.35 -6.51 35.21
CA TYR A 146 -13.54 -6.94 36.36
C TYR A 146 -13.10 -8.41 36.31
N HIS A 147 -13.89 -9.31 35.71
CA HIS A 147 -13.64 -10.75 35.77
C HIS A 147 -13.23 -11.34 34.41
N ALA A 148 -13.58 -10.68 33.31
CA ALA A 148 -13.24 -11.16 31.98
C ALA A 148 -11.76 -10.91 31.63
N HIS A 149 -11.17 -11.83 30.87
CA HIS A 149 -9.86 -11.59 30.28
C HIS A 149 -9.92 -10.34 29.37
N PRO A 150 -9.03 -9.34 29.53
CA PRO A 150 -9.15 -8.04 28.86
C PRO A 150 -9.29 -8.10 27.33
N GLN A 151 -8.65 -9.11 26.71
CA GLN A 151 -8.76 -9.33 25.28
C GLN A 151 -10.15 -9.82 24.83
N VAL A 152 -10.81 -10.64 25.65
CA VAL A 152 -12.18 -11.13 25.39
C VAL A 152 -13.17 -10.01 25.64
N ALA A 153 -12.98 -9.23 26.72
CA ALA A 153 -13.77 -8.02 26.99
C ALA A 153 -13.73 -7.05 25.80
N LEU A 154 -12.54 -6.74 25.27
CA LEU A 154 -12.40 -5.90 24.07
C LEU A 154 -13.11 -6.50 22.83
N ALA A 155 -13.08 -7.82 22.66
CA ALA A 155 -13.76 -8.49 21.56
C ALA A 155 -15.28 -8.39 21.69
N TYR A 156 -15.81 -8.57 22.89
CA TYR A 156 -17.23 -8.42 23.19
C TYR A 156 -17.73 -6.99 22.98
N LEU A 157 -17.01 -5.98 23.50
CA LEU A 157 -17.33 -4.58 23.27
C LEU A 157 -17.37 -4.24 21.77
N LYS A 158 -16.44 -4.79 20.98
CA LYS A 158 -16.43 -4.62 19.51
C LYS A 158 -17.64 -5.26 18.83
N TYR A 159 -18.07 -6.42 19.31
CA TYR A 159 -19.28 -7.07 18.84
C TYR A 159 -20.52 -6.22 19.19
N GLN A 160 -20.63 -5.76 20.44
CA GLN A 160 -21.74 -4.92 20.91
C GLN A 160 -21.83 -3.60 20.13
N TYR A 161 -20.69 -2.96 19.85
CA TYR A 161 -20.66 -1.75 19.03
C TYR A 161 -21.07 -2.01 17.57
N ALA A 162 -20.65 -3.12 16.98
CA ALA A 162 -20.94 -3.43 15.58
C ALA A 162 -22.41 -3.82 15.32
N VAL A 163 -22.99 -4.58 16.25
CA VAL A 163 -24.36 -5.13 16.11
C VAL A 163 -25.40 -4.24 16.79
N GLY A 164 -25.03 -3.55 17.87
CA GLY A 164 -25.95 -2.80 18.70
C GLY A 164 -26.44 -1.50 18.08
N ASP A 165 -27.62 -1.08 18.56
CA ASP A 165 -28.22 0.23 18.31
C ASP A 165 -27.37 1.37 18.90
N GLU A 166 -27.72 2.63 18.61
CA GLU A 166 -26.95 3.79 19.09
C GLU A 166 -26.72 3.80 20.61
N LEU A 167 -27.71 3.40 21.40
CA LEU A 167 -27.59 3.29 22.86
C LEU A 167 -26.52 2.25 23.25
N LYS A 168 -26.54 1.08 22.62
CA LYS A 168 -25.56 0.01 22.86
C LYS A 168 -24.16 0.40 22.39
N ARG A 169 -24.05 1.22 21.34
CA ARG A 169 -22.77 1.78 20.88
C ARG A 169 -22.19 2.77 21.88
N ARG A 170 -23.03 3.63 22.47
CA ARG A 170 -22.60 4.57 23.52
C ARG A 170 -22.21 3.83 24.80
N ASP A 171 -22.98 2.84 25.24
CA ASP A 171 -22.64 1.98 26.39
C ASP A 171 -21.32 1.23 26.17
N ALA A 172 -21.15 0.61 24.99
CA ALA A 172 -19.89 -0.06 24.63
C ALA A 172 -18.70 0.92 24.63
N PHE A 173 -18.91 2.17 24.20
CA PHE A 173 -17.88 3.21 24.23
C PHE A 173 -17.50 3.61 25.66
N SER A 174 -18.48 3.87 26.55
CA SER A 174 -18.22 4.19 27.96
C SER A 174 -17.43 3.08 28.66
N ARG A 175 -17.83 1.82 28.46
CA ARG A 175 -17.11 0.65 28.99
C ARG A 175 -15.71 0.50 28.42
N LEU A 176 -15.50 0.87 27.16
CA LEU A 176 -14.17 0.85 26.56
C LEU A 176 -13.25 1.93 27.19
N GLN A 177 -13.81 3.08 27.60
CA GLN A 177 -13.07 4.10 28.33
C GLN A 177 -12.66 3.57 29.71
N GLU A 178 -13.58 2.95 30.44
CA GLU A 178 -13.29 2.32 31.74
C GLU A 178 -12.21 1.23 31.61
N LEU A 179 -12.33 0.35 30.60
CA LEU A 179 -11.32 -0.68 30.31
C LEU A 179 -9.94 -0.05 30.03
N SER A 180 -9.88 1.09 29.34
CA SER A 180 -8.61 1.77 29.08
C SER A 180 -7.94 2.32 30.34
N VAL A 181 -8.73 2.84 31.28
CA VAL A 181 -8.23 3.33 32.57
C VAL A 181 -7.72 2.16 33.41
N GLN A 182 -8.48 1.07 33.49
CA GLN A 182 -8.07 -0.14 34.23
C GLN A 182 -6.78 -0.76 33.68
N LEU A 183 -6.65 -0.82 32.35
CA LEU A 183 -5.42 -1.32 31.73
C LEU A 183 -4.23 -0.38 31.97
N ALA A 184 -4.45 0.94 31.98
CA ALA A 184 -3.41 1.92 32.27
C ALA A 184 -2.94 1.87 33.73
N THR A 185 -3.85 1.73 34.70
CA THR A 185 -3.50 1.62 36.13
C THR A 185 -2.77 0.31 36.44
N THR A 186 -3.20 -0.80 35.81
CA THR A 186 -2.52 -2.09 35.96
C THR A 186 -1.07 -2.05 35.45
N MET A 187 -0.83 -1.32 34.35
CA MET A 187 0.51 -1.12 33.78
C MET A 187 1.39 -0.19 34.64
N GLY A 188 0.79 0.79 35.32
CA GLY A 188 1.51 1.77 36.15
C GLY A 188 1.99 1.20 37.50
N ASN A 189 1.28 0.22 38.06
CA ASN A 189 1.57 -0.30 39.40
C ASN A 189 2.66 -1.41 39.43
N PHE A 190 3.00 -2.04 38.30
CA PHE A 190 4.03 -3.07 38.22
C PHE A 190 4.97 -2.88 37.02
N PRO A 191 5.98 -1.98 37.11
CA PRO A 191 6.87 -1.67 36.00
C PRO A 191 7.97 -2.73 35.72
N GLY A 192 8.02 -3.86 36.44
CA GLY A 192 9.24 -4.67 36.55
C GLY A 192 9.11 -6.19 36.47
N THR A 193 7.91 -6.77 36.31
CA THR A 193 7.77 -8.21 36.08
C THR A 193 7.69 -8.49 34.58
N SER A 194 8.61 -9.32 34.08
CA SER A 194 8.69 -9.80 32.70
C SER A 194 7.32 -9.94 32.04
N ALA A 195 7.19 -9.31 30.88
CA ALA A 195 6.08 -9.39 29.94
C ALA A 195 5.18 -10.61 30.18
N ASN A 196 4.06 -10.39 30.86
CA ASN A 196 3.03 -11.40 31.01
C ASN A 196 2.59 -11.84 29.60
N HIS A 197 3.00 -13.05 29.20
CA HIS A 197 2.67 -13.66 27.91
C HIS A 197 1.16 -13.72 27.61
N GLY A 198 0.28 -13.39 28.56
CA GLY A 198 -1.17 -13.32 28.40
C GLY A 198 -1.76 -12.00 27.90
N THR A 199 -1.01 -10.88 27.84
CA THR A 199 -1.55 -9.56 27.40
C THR A 199 -1.08 -9.13 26.01
N MET A 200 -0.11 -9.85 25.43
CA MET A 200 0.31 -9.69 24.05
C MET A 200 -0.53 -10.63 23.17
N SER A 201 -1.17 -10.09 22.12
CA SER A 201 -1.75 -10.95 21.09
C SER A 201 -0.63 -11.68 20.35
N ASN A 202 -0.92 -12.82 19.72
CA ASN A 202 -0.03 -13.52 18.76
C ASN A 202 0.56 -12.64 17.63
N ALA A 203 0.18 -11.37 17.52
CA ALA A 203 0.71 -10.37 16.60
C ALA A 203 1.75 -9.40 17.23
N GLY A 204 2.15 -9.58 18.49
CA GLY A 204 3.17 -8.74 19.16
C GLY A 204 2.72 -7.30 19.49
N VAL A 205 1.44 -6.96 19.27
CA VAL A 205 0.91 -5.62 19.55
C VAL A 205 0.28 -5.58 20.95
N PRO A 206 0.69 -4.65 21.83
CA PRO A 206 0.08 -4.44 23.14
C PRO A 206 -1.43 -4.23 23.06
N LEU A 207 -2.19 -4.89 23.94
CA LEU A 207 -3.65 -4.75 23.99
C LEU A 207 -4.08 -3.29 24.19
N ILE A 208 -3.37 -2.55 25.03
CA ILE A 208 -3.64 -1.14 25.34
C ILE A 208 -3.60 -0.25 24.08
N ALA A 209 -2.64 -0.48 23.18
CA ALA A 209 -2.57 0.23 21.91
C ALA A 209 -3.83 -0.01 21.06
N ARG A 210 -4.32 -1.26 21.03
CA ARG A 210 -5.53 -1.64 20.30
C ARG A 210 -6.78 -0.99 20.90
N VAL A 211 -6.85 -0.85 22.23
CA VAL A 211 -7.93 -0.18 22.96
C VAL A 211 -7.97 1.30 22.61
N TYR A 212 -6.82 2.00 22.71
CA TYR A 212 -6.72 3.41 22.37
C TYR A 212 -7.07 3.70 20.89
N LEU A 213 -6.60 2.87 19.96
CA LEU A 213 -6.98 3.02 18.56
C LEU A 213 -8.50 2.86 18.36
N THR A 214 -9.12 1.91 19.07
CA THR A 214 -10.57 1.70 18.99
C THR A 214 -11.37 2.83 19.61
N LEU A 215 -10.91 3.37 20.75
CA LEU A 215 -11.51 4.53 21.40
C LEU A 215 -11.56 5.73 20.46
N GLY A 216 -10.42 6.11 19.87
CA GLY A 216 -10.37 7.22 18.92
C GLY A 216 -11.29 7.00 17.71
N SER A 217 -11.35 5.76 17.19
CA SER A 217 -12.21 5.44 16.04
C SER A 217 -13.70 5.52 16.36
N TRP A 218 -14.10 5.11 17.57
CA TRP A 218 -15.49 5.14 18.01
C TRP A 218 -15.93 6.53 18.39
N LYS A 219 -15.08 7.30 19.08
CA LYS A 219 -15.34 8.71 19.37
C LYS A 219 -15.55 9.49 18.07
N LYS A 220 -14.68 9.29 17.06
CA LYS A 220 -14.86 9.88 15.72
C LYS A 220 -16.21 9.52 15.10
N ALA A 221 -16.61 8.25 15.17
CA ALA A 221 -17.87 7.79 14.59
C ALA A 221 -19.11 8.27 15.36
N LEU A 222 -19.00 8.49 16.67
CA LEU A 222 -20.07 8.99 17.53
C LEU A 222 -20.20 10.52 17.48
N SER A 223 -19.16 11.24 17.07
CA SER A 223 -19.11 12.71 17.01
C SER A 223 -18.97 13.22 15.56
N PRO A 224 -20.06 13.23 14.77
CA PRO A 224 -20.02 13.64 13.36
C PRO A 224 -19.72 15.14 13.16
N ALA A 225 -20.04 15.99 14.14
CA ALA A 225 -19.80 17.43 14.07
C ALA A 225 -18.32 17.83 14.22
N LEU A 226 -17.49 16.93 14.79
CA LEU A 226 -16.06 17.15 15.09
C LEU A 226 -15.80 18.53 15.71
N ASP A 227 -16.29 18.72 16.93
CA ASP A 227 -15.99 19.88 17.76
C ASP A 227 -14.50 19.91 18.16
N ASP A 228 -13.96 21.09 18.45
CA ASP A 228 -12.53 21.26 18.76
C ASP A 228 -12.08 20.38 19.94
N ASP A 229 -12.91 20.22 20.97
CA ASP A 229 -12.65 19.32 22.11
C ASP A 229 -12.64 17.85 21.70
N SER A 230 -13.59 17.44 20.85
CA SER A 230 -13.66 16.07 20.34
C SER A 230 -12.44 15.72 19.49
N ILE A 231 -11.91 16.68 18.73
CA ILE A 231 -10.68 16.52 17.93
C ILE A 231 -9.49 16.27 18.86
N GLN A 232 -9.36 17.03 19.94
CA GLN A 232 -8.28 16.85 20.91
C GLN A 232 -8.35 15.47 21.60
N GLU A 233 -9.53 15.04 22.05
CA GLU A 233 -9.70 13.72 22.67
C GLU A 233 -9.35 12.55 21.73
N ILE A 234 -9.78 12.66 20.46
CA ILE A 234 -9.47 11.65 19.44
C ILE A 234 -7.97 11.62 19.18
N LEU A 235 -7.31 12.77 19.08
CA LEU A 235 -5.86 12.86 18.94
C LEU A 235 -5.15 12.25 20.14
N ILE A 236 -5.51 12.60 21.37
CA ILE A 236 -4.90 12.00 22.57
C ILE A 236 -5.00 10.47 22.53
N SER A 237 -6.16 9.94 22.14
CA SER A 237 -6.39 8.51 21.98
C SER A 237 -5.46 7.90 20.92
N TYR A 238 -5.35 8.50 19.73
CA TYR A 238 -4.46 7.99 18.70
C TYR A 238 -2.97 8.14 19.05
N ASN A 239 -2.59 9.21 19.75
CA ASN A 239 -1.21 9.42 20.21
C ASN A 239 -0.81 8.35 21.24
N ASN A 240 -1.69 8.05 22.19
CA ASN A 240 -1.43 6.99 23.16
C ASN A 240 -1.32 5.63 22.48
N ALA A 241 -2.06 5.40 21.38
CA ALA A 241 -1.92 4.19 20.57
C ALA A 241 -0.55 4.09 19.88
N THR A 242 -0.03 5.18 19.30
CA THR A 242 1.28 5.21 18.63
C THR A 242 2.44 5.12 19.63
N LEU A 243 2.31 5.74 20.80
CA LEU A 243 3.30 5.64 21.89
C LEU A 243 3.38 4.23 22.48
N SER A 244 2.21 3.57 22.63
CA SER A 244 2.13 2.20 23.16
C SER A 244 2.70 1.15 22.21
N ALA A 245 2.66 1.40 20.89
CA ALA A 245 3.13 0.45 19.88
C ALA A 245 3.79 1.17 18.71
N LYS A 246 5.09 1.45 18.83
CA LYS A 246 5.87 2.20 17.84
C LYS A 246 5.95 1.52 16.47
N ASP A 247 6.02 0.19 16.45
CA ASP A 247 6.13 -0.58 15.21
C ASP A 247 4.78 -0.89 14.55
N TRP A 248 3.68 -0.36 15.11
CA TRP A 248 2.34 -0.66 14.62
C TRP A 248 1.89 0.33 13.54
N GLY A 249 2.22 0.01 12.28
CA GLY A 249 1.90 0.86 11.12
C GLY A 249 0.43 1.29 11.01
N LYS A 250 -0.53 0.44 11.40
CA LYS A 250 -1.95 0.80 11.37
C LYS A 250 -2.31 1.96 12.29
N ALA A 251 -1.66 2.08 13.46
CA ALA A 251 -1.89 3.20 14.36
C ALA A 251 -1.38 4.50 13.74
N TRP A 252 -0.16 4.48 13.19
CA TRP A 252 0.44 5.62 12.49
C TRP A 252 -0.37 6.05 11.26
N HIS A 253 -0.86 5.09 10.48
CA HIS A 253 -1.77 5.35 9.36
C HIS A 253 -3.05 6.06 9.80
N THR A 254 -3.69 5.57 10.86
CA THR A 254 -4.95 6.15 11.37
C THR A 254 -4.72 7.54 11.96
N TRP A 255 -3.60 7.73 12.67
CA TRP A 255 -3.13 9.02 13.16
C TRP A 255 -2.94 10.02 12.01
N ALA A 256 -2.20 9.63 10.96
CA ALA A 256 -1.92 10.50 9.82
C ALA A 256 -3.18 10.88 9.05
N LEU A 257 -4.07 9.91 8.83
CA LEU A 257 -5.38 10.12 8.22
C LEU A 257 -6.23 11.13 8.98
N PHE A 258 -6.29 10.97 10.31
CA PHE A 258 -7.08 11.87 11.13
C PHE A 258 -6.51 13.30 11.12
N ASN A 259 -5.19 13.45 11.24
CA ASN A 259 -4.54 14.76 11.14
C ASN A 259 -4.76 15.42 9.77
N THR A 260 -4.77 14.65 8.68
CA THR A 260 -5.06 15.16 7.33
C THR A 260 -6.50 15.70 7.23
N GLU A 261 -7.46 14.97 7.81
CA GLU A 261 -8.87 15.41 7.86
C GLU A 261 -9.03 16.69 8.69
N VAL A 262 -8.44 16.72 9.89
CA VAL A 262 -8.49 17.87 10.80
C VAL A 262 -7.85 19.10 10.14
N MET A 263 -6.70 18.93 9.49
CA MET A 263 -6.06 19.97 8.71
C MET A 263 -7.00 20.54 7.63
N SER A 264 -7.59 19.68 6.80
CA SER A 264 -8.51 20.09 5.73
C SER A 264 -9.69 20.91 6.28
N ARG A 265 -10.23 20.50 7.42
CA ARG A 265 -11.31 21.21 8.13
C ARG A 265 -10.90 22.61 8.58
N TYR A 266 -9.73 22.77 9.20
CA TYR A 266 -9.25 24.10 9.62
C TYR A 266 -8.83 24.98 8.45
N THR A 267 -8.33 24.41 7.36
CA THR A 267 -8.08 25.13 6.11
C THR A 267 -9.39 25.66 5.52
N PHE A 268 -10.44 24.84 5.48
CA PHE A 268 -11.77 25.28 5.02
C PHE A 268 -12.40 26.35 5.92
N ARG A 269 -12.14 26.30 7.24
CA ARG A 269 -12.56 27.34 8.20
C ARG A 269 -11.71 28.62 8.17
N GLY A 270 -10.73 28.74 7.27
CA GLY A 270 -9.91 29.93 7.12
C GLY A 270 -8.87 30.14 8.23
N ARG A 271 -8.45 29.07 8.95
CA ARG A 271 -7.41 29.13 9.99
C ARG A 271 -6.16 28.34 9.58
N PRO A 272 -5.34 28.86 8.64
CA PRO A 272 -4.16 28.16 8.12
C PRO A 272 -3.06 27.94 9.16
N ASP A 273 -2.93 28.83 10.16
CA ASP A 273 -1.90 28.73 11.20
C ASP A 273 -2.07 27.49 12.08
N ILE A 274 -3.32 27.16 12.40
CA ILE A 274 -3.65 25.96 13.17
C ILE A 274 -3.50 24.72 12.29
N ALA A 275 -3.92 24.81 11.02
CA ALA A 275 -3.79 23.72 10.06
C ALA A 275 -2.32 23.26 9.90
N GLY A 276 -1.35 24.19 9.93
CA GLY A 276 0.08 23.91 9.83
C GLY A 276 0.58 22.88 10.86
N LYS A 277 0.11 22.96 12.11
CA LYS A 277 0.49 22.00 13.17
C LYS A 277 0.04 20.57 12.84
N TYR A 278 -1.16 20.44 12.27
CA TYR A 278 -1.71 19.16 11.86
C TYR A 278 -1.05 18.62 10.58
N VAL A 279 -0.57 19.49 9.67
CA VAL A 279 0.27 19.07 8.53
C VAL A 279 1.50 18.34 9.05
N VAL A 280 2.22 18.94 10.00
CA VAL A 280 3.46 18.37 10.55
C VAL A 280 3.19 17.01 11.20
N ALA A 281 2.12 16.91 11.99
CA ALA A 281 1.69 15.65 12.62
C ALA A 281 1.25 14.58 11.61
N ALA A 282 0.60 14.97 10.50
CA ALA A 282 0.23 14.05 9.44
C ALA A 282 1.46 13.52 8.68
N VAL A 283 2.38 14.42 8.32
CA VAL A 283 3.63 14.09 7.63
C VAL A 283 4.45 13.11 8.44
N THR A 284 4.67 13.39 9.74
CA THR A 284 5.40 12.46 10.62
C THR A 284 4.70 11.10 10.72
N GLY A 285 3.37 11.10 10.87
CA GLY A 285 2.57 9.89 10.90
C GLY A 285 2.69 9.03 9.64
N TYR A 286 2.62 9.63 8.44
CA TYR A 286 2.80 8.88 7.20
C TYR A 286 4.19 8.28 7.08
N PHE A 287 5.26 9.00 7.46
CA PHE A 287 6.62 8.44 7.45
C PHE A 287 6.75 7.20 8.34
N TYR A 288 6.23 7.24 9.58
CA TYR A 288 6.24 6.08 10.45
C TYR A 288 5.36 4.93 9.93
N SER A 289 4.20 5.24 9.35
CA SER A 289 3.34 4.24 8.70
C SER A 289 4.08 3.50 7.58
N ILE A 290 4.73 4.25 6.69
CA ILE A 290 5.50 3.71 5.56
C ILE A 290 6.71 2.91 6.06
N ALA A 291 7.42 3.40 7.08
CA ALA A 291 8.54 2.69 7.68
C ALA A 291 8.10 1.34 8.27
N CYS A 292 6.97 1.29 8.97
CA CYS A 292 6.40 0.04 9.51
C CYS A 292 5.88 -0.90 8.41
N ALA A 293 5.37 -0.38 7.30
CA ALA A 293 4.94 -1.21 6.17
C ALA A 293 6.12 -1.96 5.53
N SER A 294 7.30 -1.31 5.48
CA SER A 294 8.53 -1.88 4.93
C SER A 294 9.06 -3.11 5.69
N THR A 295 8.60 -3.35 6.91
CA THR A 295 8.99 -4.51 7.74
C THR A 295 7.93 -5.61 7.75
N THR A 296 6.68 -5.32 7.41
CA THR A 296 5.55 -6.23 7.68
C THR A 296 4.82 -6.73 6.45
N LYS A 297 4.62 -5.93 5.38
CA LYS A 297 3.65 -6.26 4.31
C LYS A 297 3.96 -5.82 2.88
N GLY A 298 5.17 -5.34 2.59
CA GLY A 298 5.56 -4.96 1.23
C GLY A 298 5.03 -3.60 0.78
N VAL A 299 5.36 -3.20 -0.45
CA VAL A 299 5.22 -1.81 -0.92
C VAL A 299 3.76 -1.43 -1.25
N ASP A 300 2.94 -2.37 -1.71
CA ASP A 300 1.59 -2.09 -2.23
C ASP A 300 0.64 -1.55 -1.16
N ASP A 301 0.70 -2.07 0.07
CA ASP A 301 -0.11 -1.60 1.20
C ASP A 301 0.27 -0.16 1.64
N SER A 302 1.46 0.30 1.29
CA SER A 302 1.98 1.63 1.66
C SER A 302 1.81 2.70 0.58
N LEU A 303 1.45 2.32 -0.66
CA LEU A 303 1.39 3.24 -1.79
C LEU A 303 0.42 4.40 -1.53
N GLN A 304 -0.74 4.11 -0.93
CA GLN A 304 -1.72 5.15 -0.58
C GLN A 304 -1.14 6.19 0.40
N ASP A 305 -0.35 5.73 1.38
CA ASP A 305 0.28 6.61 2.37
C ASP A 305 1.39 7.45 1.74
N ILE A 306 2.18 6.87 0.84
CA ILE A 306 3.21 7.60 0.09
C ILE A 306 2.55 8.69 -0.79
N LEU A 307 1.49 8.37 -1.53
CA LEU A 307 0.80 9.35 -2.38
C LEU A 307 0.15 10.50 -1.56
N ARG A 308 -0.40 10.20 -0.38
CA ARG A 308 -0.92 11.23 0.54
C ARG A 308 0.20 12.10 1.09
N LEU A 309 1.33 11.50 1.47
CA LEU A 309 2.52 12.22 1.89
C LEU A 309 3.05 13.14 0.79
N LEU A 310 3.12 12.68 -0.46
CA LEU A 310 3.51 13.52 -1.60
C LEU A 310 2.56 14.70 -1.80
N THR A 311 1.25 14.47 -1.65
CA THR A 311 0.24 15.54 -1.71
C THR A 311 0.50 16.60 -0.64
N LEU A 312 0.72 16.19 0.62
CA LEU A 312 1.03 17.12 1.71
C LEU A 312 2.35 17.86 1.48
N TRP A 313 3.37 17.15 1.00
CA TRP A 313 4.67 17.73 0.70
C TRP A 313 4.58 18.79 -0.39
N PHE A 314 3.94 18.52 -1.52
CA PHE A 314 3.90 19.47 -2.62
C PHE A 314 2.99 20.68 -2.36
N ASN A 315 1.97 20.53 -1.51
CA ASN A 315 1.05 21.63 -1.18
C ASN A 315 1.54 22.48 0.00
N HIS A 316 2.19 21.88 1.01
CA HIS A 316 2.55 22.56 2.27
C HIS A 316 4.06 22.56 2.57
N GLY A 317 4.89 22.02 1.68
CA GLY A 317 6.34 21.90 1.89
C GLY A 317 7.13 23.22 1.89
N ALA A 318 6.48 24.36 1.64
CA ALA A 318 7.09 25.68 1.77
C ALA A 318 7.29 26.10 3.24
N THR A 319 6.54 25.52 4.18
CA THR A 319 6.61 25.86 5.60
C THR A 319 7.83 25.21 6.27
N SER A 320 8.59 25.99 7.05
CA SER A 320 9.84 25.55 7.70
C SER A 320 9.67 24.32 8.62
N GLU A 321 8.58 24.27 9.39
CA GLU A 321 8.27 23.13 10.27
C GLU A 321 8.04 21.83 9.47
N VAL A 322 7.32 21.94 8.34
CA VAL A 322 7.04 20.82 7.43
C VAL A 322 8.32 20.36 6.74
N GLN A 323 9.17 21.28 6.29
CA GLN A 323 10.49 20.96 5.73
C GLN A 323 11.34 20.14 6.71
N THR A 324 11.41 20.57 7.98
CA THR A 324 12.18 19.88 9.02
C THR A 324 11.63 18.47 9.25
N ALA A 325 10.31 18.31 9.26
CA ALA A 325 9.66 17.01 9.37
C ALA A 325 9.93 16.11 8.15
N LEU A 326 9.91 16.66 6.94
CA LEU A 326 10.25 15.95 5.70
C LEU A 326 11.69 15.46 5.68
N GLN A 327 12.65 16.31 6.03
CA GLN A 327 14.07 15.95 6.08
C GLN A 327 14.34 14.80 7.08
N LYS A 328 13.74 14.88 8.27
CA LYS A 328 13.79 13.79 9.26
C LYS A 328 13.09 12.54 8.76
N GLY A 329 11.95 12.68 8.08
CA GLY A 329 11.18 11.56 7.55
C GLY A 329 11.87 10.81 6.42
N PHE A 330 12.59 11.51 5.54
CA PHE A 330 13.31 10.88 4.44
C PHE A 330 14.39 9.91 4.92
N SER A 331 15.01 10.12 6.09
CA SER A 331 15.99 9.17 6.64
C SER A 331 15.35 7.91 7.22
N LEU A 332 14.09 7.98 7.67
CA LEU A 332 13.36 6.85 8.27
C LEU A 332 12.88 5.82 7.24
N VAL A 333 12.54 6.27 6.02
CA VAL A 333 11.98 5.41 4.97
C VAL A 333 13.08 4.83 4.08
N LYS A 334 13.04 3.50 3.88
CA LYS A 334 13.95 2.79 2.97
C LYS A 334 13.83 3.29 1.52
N ILE A 335 14.93 3.26 0.77
CA ILE A 335 15.01 3.84 -0.58
C ILE A 335 14.03 3.13 -1.54
N GLU A 336 13.84 1.83 -1.38
CA GLU A 336 13.00 0.97 -2.23
C GLU A 336 11.54 1.43 -2.24
N MET A 337 11.05 2.02 -1.15
CA MET A 337 9.66 2.50 -1.03
C MET A 337 9.38 3.66 -1.98
N TRP A 338 10.40 4.45 -2.34
CA TRP A 338 10.25 5.60 -3.24
C TRP A 338 10.21 5.20 -4.72
N LEU A 339 10.66 4.00 -5.08
CA LEU A 339 10.81 3.57 -6.47
C LEU A 339 9.47 3.56 -7.21
N VAL A 340 8.39 3.13 -6.53
CA VAL A 340 7.04 3.06 -7.11
C VAL A 340 6.45 4.44 -7.41
N VAL A 341 6.93 5.48 -6.73
CA VAL A 341 6.42 6.86 -6.88
C VAL A 341 7.38 7.81 -7.60
N LEU A 342 8.44 7.28 -8.22
CA LEU A 342 9.40 8.07 -9.00
C LEU A 342 8.73 8.94 -10.08
N PRO A 343 7.74 8.45 -10.86
CA PRO A 343 7.08 9.29 -11.87
C PRO A 343 6.45 10.56 -11.26
N GLN A 344 5.80 10.43 -10.09
CA GLN A 344 5.13 11.54 -9.41
C GLN A 344 6.14 12.55 -8.85
N ILE A 345 7.28 12.08 -8.34
CA ILE A 345 8.36 12.95 -7.86
C ILE A 345 9.01 13.71 -9.03
N ILE A 346 9.37 13.00 -10.11
CA ILE A 346 10.00 13.59 -11.29
C ILE A 346 9.03 14.54 -12.01
N ALA A 347 7.73 14.28 -12.00
CA ALA A 347 6.73 15.22 -12.50
C ALA A 347 6.85 16.60 -11.86
N ARG A 348 7.24 16.69 -10.58
CA ARG A 348 7.36 17.94 -9.82
C ARG A 348 8.79 18.47 -9.65
N ILE A 349 9.79 17.92 -10.37
CA ILE A 349 11.21 18.32 -10.27
C ILE A 349 11.48 19.82 -10.49
N HIS A 350 10.58 20.51 -11.20
CA HIS A 350 10.68 21.93 -11.55
C HIS A 350 9.71 22.81 -10.75
N SER A 351 9.38 22.41 -9.51
CA SER A 351 8.50 23.19 -8.63
C SER A 351 8.99 24.65 -8.48
N ASN A 352 8.04 25.60 -8.47
CA ASN A 352 8.31 27.02 -8.30
C ASN A 352 8.88 27.33 -6.91
N THR A 353 8.52 26.54 -5.89
CA THR A 353 9.04 26.68 -4.53
C THR A 353 10.46 26.12 -4.44
N ARG A 354 11.43 27.01 -4.23
CA ARG A 354 12.87 26.67 -4.14
C ARG A 354 13.14 25.56 -3.12
N VAL A 355 12.59 25.68 -1.91
CA VAL A 355 12.78 24.71 -0.83
C VAL A 355 12.30 23.31 -1.22
N VAL A 356 11.11 23.21 -1.83
CA VAL A 356 10.55 21.92 -2.29
C VAL A 356 11.42 21.32 -3.39
N ARG A 357 11.90 22.14 -4.33
CA ARG A 357 12.80 21.69 -5.40
C ARG A 357 14.12 21.13 -4.86
N GLU A 358 14.74 21.80 -3.89
CA GLU A 358 15.97 21.34 -3.23
C GLU A 358 15.76 19.99 -2.51
N LEU A 359 14.62 19.81 -1.84
CA LEU A 359 14.26 18.52 -1.22
C LEU A 359 14.06 17.42 -2.26
N ILE A 360 13.37 17.70 -3.38
CA ILE A 360 13.17 16.73 -4.47
C ILE A 360 14.52 16.30 -5.04
N GLN A 361 15.39 17.26 -5.38
CA GLN A 361 16.72 16.97 -5.92
C GLN A 361 17.56 16.16 -4.93
N SER A 362 17.55 16.51 -3.64
CA SER A 362 18.26 15.77 -2.60
C SER A 362 17.77 14.32 -2.48
N LEU A 363 16.45 14.10 -2.51
CA LEU A 363 15.86 12.76 -2.50
C LEU A 363 16.22 11.96 -3.75
N LEU A 364 16.09 12.55 -4.94
CA LEU A 364 16.43 11.88 -6.21
C LEU A 364 17.91 11.52 -6.29
N VAL A 365 18.81 12.38 -5.81
CA VAL A 365 20.24 12.06 -5.73
C VAL A 365 20.50 10.92 -4.75
N ARG A 366 19.82 10.90 -3.60
CA ARG A 366 19.92 9.78 -2.65
C ARG A 366 19.43 8.46 -3.24
N ILE A 367 18.29 8.47 -3.94
CA ILE A 367 17.78 7.31 -4.65
C ILE A 367 18.77 6.89 -5.74
N GLY A 368 19.33 7.84 -6.50
CA GLY A 368 20.27 7.56 -7.59
C GLY A 368 21.61 7.00 -7.16
N LYS A 369 22.05 7.26 -5.92
CA LYS A 369 23.23 6.60 -5.35
C LYS A 369 22.96 5.12 -5.02
N GLY A 370 21.74 4.77 -4.60
CA GLY A 370 21.38 3.40 -4.25
C GLY A 370 20.87 2.56 -5.42
N HIS A 371 20.04 3.15 -6.29
CA HIS A 371 19.33 2.49 -7.40
C HIS A 371 19.40 3.35 -8.67
N PRO A 372 20.59 3.59 -9.25
CA PRO A 372 20.73 4.47 -10.39
C PRO A 372 19.94 3.98 -11.62
N GLN A 373 19.86 2.67 -11.86
CA GLN A 373 19.13 2.09 -13.00
C GLN A 373 17.65 2.48 -13.02
N ALA A 374 17.00 2.59 -11.84
CA ALA A 374 15.59 2.94 -11.73
C ALA A 374 15.31 4.41 -12.09
N LEU A 375 16.32 5.28 -12.00
CA LEU A 375 16.18 6.72 -12.24
C LEU A 375 16.62 7.18 -13.63
N MET A 376 17.51 6.44 -14.31
CA MET A 376 18.14 6.92 -15.53
C MET A 376 17.12 7.27 -16.62
N TYR A 377 16.30 6.30 -17.07
CA TYR A 377 15.37 6.57 -18.16
C TYR A 377 14.34 7.67 -17.84
N PRO A 378 13.67 7.68 -16.66
CA PRO A 378 12.78 8.77 -16.30
C PRO A 378 13.45 10.15 -16.26
N LEU A 379 14.71 10.25 -15.79
CA LEU A 379 15.45 11.52 -15.77
C LEU A 379 15.93 11.95 -17.16
N LEU A 380 16.38 11.02 -18.00
CA LEU A 380 16.82 11.33 -19.36
C LEU A 380 15.67 11.86 -20.21
N VAL A 381 14.47 11.31 -20.06
CA VAL A 381 13.25 11.87 -20.66
C VAL A 381 13.00 13.29 -20.15
N ALA A 382 13.17 13.55 -18.85
CA ALA A 382 13.01 14.89 -18.30
C ALA A 382 14.08 15.89 -18.81
N CYS A 383 15.30 15.44 -19.14
CA CYS A 383 16.37 16.27 -19.72
C CYS A 383 16.08 16.70 -21.17
N LYS A 384 15.17 16.00 -21.87
CA LYS A 384 14.73 16.35 -23.22
C LYS A 384 13.42 17.16 -23.25
N SER A 385 12.94 17.59 -22.09
CA SER A 385 11.73 18.41 -21.96
C SER A 385 11.86 19.77 -22.68
N ILE A 386 10.76 20.22 -23.29
CA ILE A 386 10.61 21.56 -23.89
C ILE A 386 10.76 22.67 -22.82
N SER A 387 10.27 22.42 -21.60
CA SER A 387 10.46 23.36 -20.48
C SER A 387 11.91 23.40 -20.02
N ILE A 388 12.56 24.56 -20.20
CA ILE A 388 13.96 24.83 -19.81
C ILE A 388 14.17 24.60 -18.30
N LEU A 389 13.21 25.01 -17.46
CA LEU A 389 13.31 24.83 -16.00
C LEU A 389 13.33 23.34 -15.63
N ARG A 390 12.50 22.53 -16.29
CA ARG A 390 12.46 21.07 -16.09
C ARG A 390 13.72 20.40 -16.59
N GLN A 391 14.17 20.76 -17.79
CA GLN A 391 15.42 20.27 -18.35
C GLN A 391 16.61 20.57 -17.42
N ARG A 392 16.77 21.83 -17.00
CA ARG A 392 17.90 22.26 -16.16
C ARG A 392 17.89 21.55 -14.81
N ALA A 393 16.73 21.43 -14.17
CA ALA A 393 16.60 20.74 -12.89
C ALA A 393 16.88 19.22 -13.00
N ALA A 394 16.46 18.58 -14.10
CA ALA A 394 16.76 17.17 -14.36
C ALA A 394 18.25 16.96 -14.65
N GLN A 395 18.85 17.83 -15.48
CA GLN A 395 20.28 17.77 -15.81
C GLN A 395 21.14 17.90 -14.55
N GLU A 396 20.80 18.82 -13.64
CA GLU A 396 21.52 18.99 -12.38
C GLU A 396 21.52 17.71 -11.53
N VAL A 397 20.41 16.96 -11.52
CA VAL A 397 20.31 15.67 -10.81
C VAL A 397 21.15 14.60 -11.52
N VAL A 398 21.08 14.52 -12.85
CA VAL A 398 21.88 13.57 -13.64
C VAL A 398 23.38 13.83 -13.44
N ASP A 399 23.82 15.08 -13.45
CA ASP A 399 25.23 15.46 -13.23
C ASP A 399 25.71 15.04 -11.84
N LYS A 400 24.87 15.21 -10.81
CA LYS A 400 25.14 14.74 -9.44
C LYS A 400 25.21 13.20 -9.35
N ILE A 401 24.38 12.47 -10.10
CA ILE A 401 24.43 11.01 -10.16
C ILE A 401 25.66 10.52 -10.95
N ARG A 402 26.05 11.25 -12.00
CA ARG A 402 27.23 10.95 -12.84
C ARG A 402 28.53 10.91 -12.03
N GLN A 403 28.63 11.71 -10.97
CA GLN A 403 29.77 11.69 -10.05
C GLN A 403 29.94 10.33 -9.33
N HIS A 404 28.85 9.57 -9.14
CA HIS A 404 28.88 8.26 -8.48
C HIS A 404 28.84 7.09 -9.48
N SER A 405 27.99 7.21 -10.51
CA SER A 405 27.67 6.13 -11.45
C SER A 405 27.90 6.56 -12.91
N GLY A 406 29.01 7.25 -13.19
CA GLY A 406 29.28 7.90 -14.48
C GLY A 406 29.18 6.97 -15.69
N GLY A 407 29.80 5.79 -15.62
CA GLY A 407 29.74 4.81 -16.72
C GLY A 407 28.32 4.39 -17.08
N LEU A 408 27.44 4.19 -16.08
CA LEU A 408 26.04 3.84 -16.33
C LEU A 408 25.27 5.02 -16.96
N VAL A 409 25.53 6.25 -16.48
CA VAL A 409 24.90 7.46 -17.03
C VAL A 409 25.27 7.63 -18.50
N ASP A 410 26.56 7.50 -18.82
CA ASP A 410 27.05 7.67 -20.20
C ASP A 410 26.48 6.59 -21.13
N GLN A 411 26.45 5.33 -20.67
CA GLN A 411 25.81 4.23 -21.41
C GLN A 411 24.30 4.47 -21.61
N ALA A 412 23.58 4.86 -20.56
CA ALA A 412 22.14 5.11 -20.66
C ALA A 412 21.82 6.31 -21.56
N GLN A 413 22.65 7.35 -21.56
CA GLN A 413 22.53 8.49 -22.46
C GLN A 413 22.73 8.09 -23.92
N LEU A 414 23.76 7.29 -24.21
CA LEU A 414 24.01 6.75 -25.54
C LEU A 414 22.81 5.92 -26.02
N VAL A 415 22.38 4.94 -25.21
CA VAL A 415 21.23 4.08 -25.53
C VAL A 415 19.96 4.92 -25.76
N SER A 416 19.69 5.90 -24.90
CA SER A 416 18.51 6.75 -25.06
C SER A 416 18.57 7.59 -26.34
N LYS A 417 19.74 8.14 -26.70
CA LYS A 417 19.91 8.93 -27.95
C LYS A 417 19.65 8.04 -29.17
N GLU A 418 20.28 6.88 -29.21
CA GLU A 418 20.19 5.99 -30.37
C GLU A 418 18.80 5.33 -30.47
N LEU A 419 18.12 5.01 -29.36
CA LEU A 419 16.73 4.54 -29.40
C LEU A 419 15.77 5.58 -29.99
N ILE A 420 15.96 6.87 -29.68
CA ILE A 420 15.15 7.94 -30.29
C ILE A 420 15.45 8.02 -31.79
N ARG A 421 16.71 7.95 -32.21
CA ARG A 421 17.12 7.95 -33.63
C ARG A 421 16.55 6.77 -34.40
N VAL A 422 16.48 5.58 -33.81
CA VAL A 422 15.93 4.38 -34.45
C VAL A 422 14.40 4.41 -34.49
N ALA A 423 13.76 5.06 -33.51
CA ALA A 423 12.29 5.15 -33.45
C ALA A 423 11.69 6.09 -34.50
N ILE A 424 12.45 7.10 -34.96
CA ILE A 424 12.00 8.05 -35.97
C ILE A 424 13.14 8.34 -36.93
N LEU A 425 13.06 7.76 -38.14
CA LEU A 425 14.08 7.90 -39.18
C LEU A 425 13.92 9.23 -39.92
N TRP A 426 15.00 9.74 -40.51
CA TRP A 426 14.97 11.03 -41.22
C TRP A 426 13.88 11.10 -42.30
N HIS A 427 13.68 10.03 -43.07
CA HIS A 427 12.64 10.01 -44.10
C HIS A 427 11.22 10.10 -43.53
N GLU A 428 10.96 9.51 -42.35
CA GLU A 428 9.67 9.60 -41.66
C GLU A 428 9.45 11.03 -41.14
N MET A 429 10.47 11.63 -40.51
CA MET A 429 10.43 13.03 -40.06
C MET A 429 10.15 13.98 -41.22
N TRP A 430 10.83 13.79 -42.36
CA TRP A 430 10.65 14.61 -43.55
C TRP A 430 9.28 14.39 -44.18
N HIS A 431 8.78 13.15 -44.25
CA HIS A 431 7.46 12.87 -44.81
C HIS A 431 6.36 13.55 -43.98
N GLU A 432 6.35 13.36 -42.66
CA GLU A 432 5.36 13.97 -41.76
C GLU A 432 5.42 15.51 -41.82
N ALA A 433 6.61 16.09 -41.77
CA ALA A 433 6.77 17.54 -41.80
C ALA A 433 6.41 18.15 -43.16
N LEU A 434 6.68 17.48 -44.28
CA LEU A 434 6.26 17.95 -45.60
C LEU A 434 4.74 17.89 -45.76
N GLU A 435 4.09 16.87 -45.20
CA GLU A 435 2.63 16.76 -45.20
C GLU A 435 2.01 17.90 -44.38
N GLU A 436 2.53 18.15 -43.18
CA GLU A 436 2.16 19.29 -42.32
C GLU A 436 2.39 20.65 -43.01
N ALA A 437 3.58 20.86 -43.57
CA ALA A 437 3.95 22.07 -44.30
C ALA A 437 3.05 22.31 -45.52
N SER A 438 2.74 21.24 -46.28
CA SER A 438 1.84 21.33 -47.43
C SER A 438 0.44 21.75 -46.99
N ARG A 439 -0.06 21.24 -45.86
CA ARG A 439 -1.38 21.60 -45.33
C ARG A 439 -1.42 23.06 -44.89
N MET A 440 -0.38 23.55 -44.23
CA MET A 440 -0.27 24.97 -43.84
C MET A 440 -0.19 25.89 -45.05
N TYR A 441 0.56 25.51 -46.09
CA TYR A 441 0.74 26.34 -47.29
C TYR A 441 -0.50 26.35 -48.20
N PHE A 442 -1.02 25.17 -48.55
CA PHE A 442 -2.14 25.05 -49.49
C PHE A 442 -3.51 25.19 -48.84
N GLY A 443 -3.67 24.76 -47.58
CA GLY A 443 -4.95 24.81 -46.87
C GLY A 443 -5.16 26.12 -46.11
N GLU A 444 -4.18 26.53 -45.30
CA GLU A 444 -4.30 27.68 -44.40
C GLU A 444 -3.67 28.97 -44.96
N HIS A 445 -2.95 28.88 -46.08
CA HIS A 445 -2.13 29.96 -46.66
C HIS A 445 -1.14 30.59 -45.66
N ASN A 446 -0.69 29.81 -44.67
CA ASN A 446 0.22 30.24 -43.63
C ASN A 446 1.67 29.88 -44.01
N ILE A 447 2.33 30.82 -44.69
CA ILE A 447 3.72 30.65 -45.16
C ILE A 447 4.69 30.63 -43.97
N GLU A 448 4.52 31.51 -42.98
CA GLU A 448 5.41 31.56 -41.81
C GLU A 448 5.36 30.26 -40.99
N GLY A 449 4.17 29.70 -40.78
CA GLY A 449 4.00 28.41 -40.11
C GLY A 449 4.68 27.27 -40.87
N MET A 450 4.50 27.22 -42.19
CA MET A 450 5.16 26.23 -43.05
C MET A 450 6.70 26.30 -42.92
N LEU A 451 7.27 27.50 -42.95
CA LEU A 451 8.71 27.69 -42.79
C LEU A 451 9.20 27.21 -41.42
N ALA A 452 8.48 27.56 -40.35
CA ALA A 452 8.82 27.15 -38.99
C ALA A 452 8.81 25.62 -38.77
N VAL A 453 8.01 24.88 -39.55
CA VAL A 453 7.99 23.41 -39.54
C VAL A 453 9.22 22.82 -40.25
N LEU A 454 9.64 23.40 -41.37
CA LEU A 454 10.74 22.86 -42.20
C LEU A 454 12.14 23.31 -41.74
N GLU A 455 12.27 24.48 -41.12
CA GLU A 455 13.54 25.04 -40.67
C GLU A 455 14.35 24.10 -39.74
N PRO A 456 13.75 23.45 -38.72
CA PRO A 456 14.48 22.50 -37.86
C PRO A 456 15.03 21.29 -38.63
N LEU A 457 14.35 20.84 -39.68
CA LEU A 457 14.79 19.72 -40.51
C LEU A 457 15.94 20.11 -41.44
N HIS A 458 15.92 21.33 -41.97
CA HIS A 458 17.06 21.87 -42.72
C HIS A 458 18.29 22.03 -41.82
N ALA A 459 18.12 22.49 -40.57
CA ALA A 459 19.21 22.54 -39.60
C ALA A 459 19.74 21.14 -39.23
N MET A 460 18.88 20.11 -39.26
CA MET A 460 19.31 18.72 -39.09
C MET A 460 20.20 18.25 -40.24
N LEU A 461 19.85 18.57 -41.50
CA LEU A 461 20.68 18.25 -42.66
C LEU A 461 22.05 18.95 -42.63
N GLU A 462 22.10 20.19 -42.16
CA GLU A 462 23.35 20.95 -42.05
C GLU A 462 24.35 20.34 -41.06
N ARG A 463 23.87 19.61 -40.03
CA ARG A 463 24.74 18.88 -39.10
C ARG A 463 25.45 17.70 -39.75
N GLY A 464 24.98 17.24 -40.91
CA GLY A 464 25.53 16.10 -41.64
C GLY A 464 25.04 14.74 -41.14
N PRO A 465 25.25 13.67 -41.92
CA PRO A 465 24.83 12.32 -41.55
C PRO A 465 25.77 11.73 -40.50
N GLU A 466 25.21 11.08 -39.47
CA GLU A 466 25.98 10.30 -38.47
C GLU A 466 25.90 8.80 -38.75
N THR A 467 24.91 8.32 -39.50
CA THR A 467 24.71 6.88 -39.79
C THR A 467 24.63 6.56 -41.28
N ILE A 468 24.83 5.28 -41.63
CA ILE A 468 24.76 4.78 -43.02
C ILE A 468 23.39 5.05 -43.66
N LYS A 469 22.30 4.98 -42.88
CA LYS A 469 20.94 5.25 -43.37
C LYS A 469 20.71 6.74 -43.62
N GLU A 470 21.25 7.60 -42.77
CA GLU A 470 21.21 9.05 -42.95
C GLU A 470 22.04 9.46 -44.17
N ASP A 471 23.20 8.85 -44.37
CA ASP A 471 24.06 9.07 -45.55
C ASP A 471 23.35 8.65 -46.84
N ALA A 472 22.74 7.46 -46.86
CA ALA A 472 21.93 7.00 -47.99
C ALA A 472 20.75 7.96 -48.29
N PHE A 473 20.13 8.53 -47.26
CA PHE A 473 19.06 9.52 -47.44
C PHE A 473 19.57 10.80 -48.11
N ILE A 474 20.70 11.33 -47.66
CA ILE A 474 21.32 12.51 -48.29
C ILE A 474 21.72 12.19 -49.74
N GLN A 475 22.31 11.03 -50.01
CA GLN A 475 22.70 10.67 -51.37
C GLN A 475 21.50 10.65 -52.34
N VAL A 476 20.34 10.19 -51.88
CA VAL A 476 19.11 10.14 -52.71
C VAL A 476 18.45 11.51 -52.85
N PHE A 477 18.41 12.32 -51.78
CA PHE A 477 17.57 13.53 -51.73
C PHE A 477 18.33 14.86 -51.71
N SER A 478 19.66 14.87 -51.60
CA SER A 478 20.49 16.07 -51.47
C SER A 478 20.21 17.15 -52.52
N LEU A 479 20.15 16.75 -53.80
CA LEU A 479 19.87 17.65 -54.92
C LEU A 479 18.46 18.27 -54.86
N ALA A 480 17.45 17.48 -54.51
CA ALA A 480 16.07 17.95 -54.40
C ALA A 480 15.87 18.89 -53.20
N MET A 481 16.58 18.62 -52.08
CA MET A 481 16.49 19.39 -50.84
C MET A 481 17.24 20.72 -50.91
N LEU A 482 18.42 20.75 -51.55
CA LEU A 482 19.20 21.98 -51.78
C LEU A 482 18.44 22.94 -52.70
N ASN A 483 17.81 22.42 -53.75
CA ASN A 483 16.94 23.21 -54.62
C ASN A 483 15.72 23.75 -53.87
N ASN A 484 15.09 22.93 -53.01
CA ASN A 484 13.96 23.36 -52.19
C ASN A 484 14.33 24.49 -51.22
N LYS A 485 15.50 24.42 -50.57
CA LYS A 485 15.97 25.48 -49.66
C LYS A 485 16.23 26.80 -50.39
N ALA A 486 16.76 26.72 -51.62
CA ALA A 486 16.94 27.91 -52.46
C ALA A 486 15.61 28.55 -52.90
N THR A 487 14.58 27.74 -53.15
CA THR A 487 13.22 28.25 -53.41
C THR A 487 12.54 28.78 -52.15
N GLN A 488 12.79 28.18 -50.99
CA GLN A 488 12.27 28.62 -49.70
C GLN A 488 12.84 29.99 -49.30
N ALA A 489 14.15 30.20 -49.47
CA ALA A 489 14.79 31.50 -49.27
C ALA A 489 14.26 32.59 -50.22
N LYS A 490 13.90 32.23 -51.46
CA LYS A 490 13.24 33.16 -52.40
C LYS A 490 11.82 33.50 -51.97
N LEU A 491 11.06 32.54 -51.43
CA LEU A 491 9.73 32.75 -50.87
C LEU A 491 9.77 33.65 -49.63
N GLU A 492 10.71 33.45 -48.71
CA GLU A 492 10.95 34.34 -47.57
C GLU A 492 11.24 35.78 -48.01
N SER A 493 12.14 35.94 -49.00
CA SER A 493 12.50 37.24 -49.55
C SER A 493 11.30 37.95 -50.19
N ALA A 494 10.47 37.20 -50.94
CA ALA A 494 9.26 37.72 -51.58
C ALA A 494 8.17 38.08 -50.55
N ASN A 495 8.01 37.29 -49.50
CA ASN A 495 7.04 37.55 -48.44
C ASN A 495 7.45 38.78 -47.62
N TYR A 496 8.73 38.93 -47.29
CA TYR A 496 9.28 40.09 -46.60
C TYR A 496 9.04 41.40 -47.38
N LEU A 497 9.27 41.37 -48.70
CA LEU A 497 8.97 42.48 -49.61
C LEU A 497 7.47 42.81 -49.68
N ALA A 498 6.60 41.79 -49.65
CA ALA A 498 5.14 41.95 -49.64
C ALA A 498 4.60 42.53 -48.32
N THR A 499 5.20 42.19 -47.18
CA THR A 499 4.88 42.82 -45.88
C THR A 499 5.39 44.26 -45.77
N GLN A 500 6.56 44.58 -46.34
CA GLN A 500 7.06 45.96 -46.37
C GLN A 500 6.21 46.87 -47.26
N THR A 501 5.72 46.37 -48.40
CA THR A 501 4.82 47.14 -49.27
C THR A 501 3.46 47.41 -48.60
N LYS A 502 2.94 46.48 -47.79
CA LYS A 502 1.72 46.70 -46.98
C LYS A 502 1.89 47.64 -45.77
N GLN A 503 3.11 47.99 -45.38
CA GLN A 503 3.38 48.96 -44.31
C GLN A 503 3.68 50.38 -44.84
N CYS A 504 3.87 50.54 -46.15
CA CYS A 504 4.14 51.83 -46.80
C CYS A 504 2.91 52.43 -47.52
N ASP A 505 1.78 51.72 -47.54
CA ASP A 505 0.44 52.24 -47.82
C ASP A 505 -0.33 52.43 -46.51
#